data_AF-A0A1Q6L447-F1
#
_entry.id   AF-A0A1Q6L447-F1
#
_cell.length_a   1.000
_cell.length_b   1.000
_cell.length_c   1.000
_cell.angle_alpha   90.00
_cell.angle_beta   90.00
_cell.angle_gamma   90.00
#
_symmetry.space_group_name_H-M   'P 1'
#
loop_
_entity.id
_entity.type
_entity.pdbx_description
1 polymer ?
#
loop_
_entity_poly.entity_id
_entity_poly.type
_entity_poly.pdbx_seq_one_letter_code
_entity_poly.pdbx_strand_id
1 'polypeptide(L)'
;MKILEENNMYRTKTCGELNISNVNETVELAGWIQKIRDLGAMIFIDLRDQFGITQIVINDEALKEQAKTLTTESCIHISGKAVERSNKNTKISTGEVEVIANEIEILGKCKNVLPFEINTDQEVREDLRLEYRFLDLRNEKLHNNILLRSKILKTLRDKMDELGFAEIQTPILANSSPEGARDYLVPSRLNPGEFYALPQAPQQFKQLLMVSGFDKYFQIAPCFRDEDPRADRAPGEFYQLDFEMSFATQEDVFKVIEEVVPYTFKKFTNWKVDEGPFIKIPYREAMEKYGIDKPDLRNPLIIQDVTKCFENSDFKAFEGKTIKAIIVPNGAEQGRKFFDKMTEFATSEEVGAKGLAWTKYEESGDVTGGIAKFITDEIKEQLINEFGMTKNSSVFFIADEFKTAQKIAGLVRIELGKRLDLLEKDVYRFCYIVDFPMYELSDEGTIDFNHNPFSMPQGGMEALETKNPLDILAYQYDLVCNGYEMASGAVRNHNPEIMVKAFEIAGYKEEDVKNRFGALYNAFQYGTPPHAGAAPGVDRMVMLIEDSQNIREVIAFPKNKRARDLLMRAPSVVSEQQLKDVHIKLDLDKNK
;
A
#
# COMPACT_ATOMS: atom_id res chain seq x y z
N MET A 1 10.00 8.38 -28.41
CA MET A 1 9.57 8.11 -29.81
C MET A 1 10.52 8.67 -30.88
N LYS A 2 11.40 9.66 -30.59
CA LYS A 2 12.39 10.20 -31.57
C LYS A 2 13.60 9.30 -31.89
N ILE A 3 13.62 8.05 -31.41
CA ILE A 3 14.69 7.06 -31.66
C ILE A 3 14.09 5.80 -32.31
N LEU A 4 13.14 5.96 -33.22
CA LEU A 4 12.92 4.95 -34.26
C LEU A 4 13.64 5.53 -35.47
N GLU A 5 14.91 5.15 -35.60
CA GLU A 5 15.72 5.50 -36.78
C GLU A 5 15.02 4.93 -38.03
N GLU A 6 15.16 5.63 -39.15
CA GLU A 6 14.48 5.36 -40.43
C GLU A 6 14.79 3.98 -41.07
N ASN A 7 15.38 3.01 -40.35
CA ASN A 7 15.75 1.67 -40.84
C ASN A 7 15.57 0.54 -39.79
N ASN A 8 14.58 0.60 -38.89
CA ASN A 8 14.28 -0.56 -38.05
C ASN A 8 13.54 -1.64 -38.86
N MET A 9 14.25 -2.72 -39.21
CA MET A 9 13.71 -3.83 -40.02
C MET A 9 12.48 -4.52 -39.42
N TYR A 10 12.29 -4.44 -38.10
CA TYR A 10 11.14 -5.07 -37.44
C TYR A 10 9.95 -4.13 -37.30
N ARG A 11 10.18 -2.81 -37.41
CA ARG A 11 9.15 -1.83 -37.05
C ARG A 11 9.38 -0.46 -37.69
N THR A 12 8.56 -0.11 -38.68
CA THR A 12 8.43 1.28 -39.15
C THR A 12 7.32 2.03 -38.42
N LYS A 13 6.32 1.30 -37.89
CA LYS A 13 5.19 1.84 -37.12
C LYS A 13 4.87 0.95 -35.91
N THR A 14 4.40 1.51 -34.81
CA THR A 14 3.81 0.69 -33.73
C THR A 14 2.47 0.09 -34.14
N CYS A 15 2.04 -0.98 -33.46
CA CYS A 15 0.73 -1.59 -33.71
C CYS A 15 -0.45 -0.71 -33.28
N GLY A 16 -0.20 0.44 -32.63
CA GLY A 16 -1.23 1.36 -32.15
C GLY A 16 -1.35 2.69 -32.91
N GLU A 17 -0.42 3.00 -33.82
CA GLU A 17 -0.32 4.35 -34.43
C GLU A 17 -0.93 4.50 -35.83
N LEU A 18 -1.21 3.38 -36.50
CA LEU A 18 -1.77 3.41 -37.85
C LEU A 18 -3.17 4.04 -37.85
N ASN A 19 -3.40 4.93 -38.81
CA ASN A 19 -4.67 5.60 -39.03
C ASN A 19 -4.91 5.81 -40.53
N ILE A 20 -6.04 6.43 -40.90
CA ILE A 20 -6.44 6.58 -42.31
C ILE A 20 -5.40 7.31 -43.19
N SER A 21 -4.54 8.16 -42.61
CA SER A 21 -3.49 8.84 -43.36
C SER A 21 -2.37 7.90 -43.84
N ASN A 22 -2.27 6.69 -43.27
CA ASN A 22 -1.29 5.68 -43.65
C ASN A 22 -1.77 4.77 -44.80
N VAL A 23 -2.98 4.97 -45.34
CA VAL A 23 -3.47 4.14 -46.43
C VAL A 23 -2.54 4.24 -47.65
N ASN A 24 -2.19 3.07 -48.19
CA ASN A 24 -1.19 2.82 -49.23
C ASN A 24 0.27 2.81 -48.79
N GLU A 25 0.59 3.12 -47.53
CA GLU A 25 1.94 2.96 -46.98
C GLU A 25 2.30 1.48 -46.87
N THR A 26 3.55 1.12 -47.17
CA THR A 26 4.10 -0.20 -46.82
C THR A 26 4.74 -0.07 -45.45
N VAL A 27 4.34 -0.94 -44.52
CA VAL A 27 4.70 -0.86 -43.11
C VAL A 27 5.29 -2.17 -42.62
N GLU A 28 6.26 -2.05 -41.73
CA GLU A 28 6.83 -3.15 -40.98
C GLU A 28 6.25 -3.11 -39.57
N LEU A 29 5.61 -4.19 -39.14
CA LEU A 29 5.05 -4.33 -37.79
C LEU A 29 5.59 -5.61 -37.14
N ALA A 30 6.01 -5.50 -35.88
CA ALA A 30 6.37 -6.65 -35.06
C ALA A 30 5.65 -6.59 -33.71
N GLY A 31 5.13 -7.74 -33.27
CA GLY A 31 4.34 -7.85 -32.05
C GLY A 31 3.97 -9.30 -31.73
N TRP A 32 2.96 -9.46 -30.89
CA TRP A 32 2.39 -10.76 -30.50
C TRP A 32 1.00 -10.95 -31.08
N ILE A 33 0.72 -12.16 -31.54
CA ILE A 33 -0.61 -12.55 -32.02
C ILE A 33 -1.59 -12.58 -30.84
N GLN A 34 -2.47 -11.60 -30.73
CA GLN A 34 -3.54 -11.60 -29.71
C GLN A 34 -4.64 -12.58 -30.10
N LYS A 35 -5.02 -12.61 -31.38
CA LYS A 35 -6.16 -13.39 -31.86
C LYS A 35 -5.95 -13.80 -33.32
N ILE A 36 -6.40 -15.01 -33.65
CA ILE A 36 -6.42 -15.54 -35.01
C ILE A 36 -7.89 -15.84 -35.35
N ARG A 37 -8.33 -15.42 -36.54
CA ARG A 37 -9.66 -15.71 -37.08
C ARG A 37 -9.50 -16.24 -38.50
N ASP A 38 -9.71 -17.54 -38.69
CA ASP A 38 -9.67 -18.20 -39.99
C ASP A 38 -11.08 -18.29 -40.58
N LEU A 39 -11.32 -17.62 -41.72
CA LEU A 39 -12.58 -17.65 -42.47
C LEU A 39 -12.45 -18.45 -43.77
N GLY A 40 -11.40 -19.27 -43.92
CA GLY A 40 -11.09 -20.09 -45.09
C GLY A 40 -10.51 -19.28 -46.26
N ALA A 41 -11.28 -18.33 -46.78
CA ALA A 41 -10.81 -17.46 -47.87
C ALA A 41 -9.72 -16.48 -47.40
N MET A 42 -9.80 -16.05 -46.14
CA MET A 42 -8.88 -15.10 -45.51
C MET A 42 -8.63 -15.49 -44.06
N ILE A 43 -7.43 -15.18 -43.57
CA ILE A 43 -7.08 -15.28 -42.14
C ILE A 43 -6.82 -13.86 -41.62
N PHE A 44 -7.40 -13.55 -40.46
CA PHE A 44 -7.18 -12.29 -39.76
C PHE A 44 -6.37 -12.53 -38.49
N ILE A 45 -5.36 -11.70 -38.29
CA ILE A 45 -4.54 -11.69 -37.08
C ILE A 45 -4.68 -10.33 -36.41
N ASP A 46 -5.02 -10.32 -35.13
CA ASP A 46 -4.86 -9.12 -34.31
C ASP A 46 -3.43 -9.12 -33.77
N LEU A 47 -2.57 -8.26 -34.32
CA LEU A 47 -1.17 -8.11 -33.91
C LEU A 47 -1.07 -7.01 -32.86
N ARG A 48 -0.56 -7.37 -31.68
CA ARG A 48 -0.46 -6.51 -30.49
C ARG A 48 0.98 -6.16 -30.18
N ASP A 49 1.23 -4.90 -29.87
CA ASP A 49 2.42 -4.47 -29.13
C ASP A 49 2.01 -3.62 -27.92
N GLN A 50 2.97 -3.01 -27.22
CA GLN A 50 2.69 -2.15 -26.07
C GLN A 50 1.78 -0.96 -26.40
N PHE A 51 1.73 -0.51 -27.65
CA PHE A 51 1.06 0.71 -28.06
C PHE A 51 -0.35 0.47 -28.56
N GLY A 52 -0.70 -0.77 -28.93
CA GLY A 52 -2.05 -1.12 -29.34
C GLY A 52 -2.11 -2.38 -30.20
N ILE A 53 -3.21 -2.50 -30.94
CA ILE A 53 -3.50 -3.63 -31.81
C ILE A 53 -3.73 -3.12 -33.24
N THR A 54 -3.15 -3.80 -34.23
CA THR A 54 -3.46 -3.63 -35.66
C THR A 54 -3.95 -4.96 -36.22
N GLN A 55 -5.00 -4.93 -37.06
CA GLN A 55 -5.45 -6.11 -37.78
C GLN A 55 -4.60 -6.35 -39.02
N ILE A 56 -4.12 -7.57 -39.16
CA ILE A 56 -3.40 -8.08 -40.32
C ILE A 56 -4.36 -8.99 -41.09
N VAL A 57 -4.42 -8.80 -42.40
CA VAL A 57 -5.21 -9.60 -43.33
C VAL A 57 -4.28 -10.45 -44.19
N ILE A 58 -4.57 -11.74 -44.27
CA ILE A 58 -3.80 -12.71 -45.04
C ILE A 58 -4.75 -13.38 -46.03
N ASN A 59 -4.56 -13.12 -47.32
CA ASN A 59 -5.38 -13.65 -48.40
C ASN A 59 -4.57 -14.47 -49.43
N ASP A 60 -3.24 -14.35 -49.45
CA ASP A 60 -2.34 -15.18 -50.26
C ASP A 60 -2.35 -16.65 -49.78
N GLU A 61 -2.43 -17.60 -50.71
CA GLU A 61 -2.53 -19.03 -50.36
C GLU A 61 -1.29 -19.56 -49.63
N ALA A 62 -0.08 -19.14 -50.01
CA ALA A 62 1.14 -19.61 -49.36
C ALA A 62 1.26 -19.04 -47.93
N LEU A 63 0.96 -17.75 -47.76
CA LEU A 63 0.93 -17.12 -46.43
C LEU A 63 -0.19 -17.69 -45.54
N LYS A 64 -1.34 -18.07 -46.11
CA LYS A 64 -2.42 -18.71 -45.35
C LYS A 64 -1.98 -20.07 -44.79
N GLU A 65 -1.30 -20.89 -45.58
CA GLU A 65 -0.75 -22.16 -45.09
C GLU A 65 0.28 -21.95 -43.97
N GLN A 66 1.13 -20.93 -44.08
CA GLN A 66 2.03 -20.53 -43.00
C GLN A 66 1.26 -20.07 -41.76
N ALA A 67 0.24 -19.23 -41.93
CA ALA A 67 -0.56 -18.65 -40.85
C ALA A 67 -1.36 -19.70 -40.06
N LYS A 68 -1.80 -20.79 -40.70
CA LYS A 68 -2.46 -21.93 -40.03
C LYS A 68 -1.56 -22.63 -39.01
N THR A 69 -0.24 -22.47 -39.11
CA THR A 69 0.72 -23.03 -38.14
C THR A 69 0.98 -22.11 -36.94
N LEU A 70 0.50 -20.87 -37.00
CA LEU A 70 0.67 -19.87 -35.94
C LEU A 70 -0.26 -20.16 -34.78
N THR A 71 0.22 -19.83 -33.59
CA THR A 71 -0.52 -19.92 -32.34
C THR A 71 -0.61 -18.54 -31.71
N THR A 72 -1.66 -18.30 -30.92
CA THR A 72 -1.76 -17.08 -30.12
C THR A 72 -0.52 -16.90 -29.25
N GLU A 73 -0.18 -15.64 -28.99
CA GLU A 73 1.02 -15.21 -28.27
C GLU A 73 2.35 -15.55 -28.95
N SER A 74 2.34 -16.06 -30.19
CA SER A 74 3.55 -16.10 -31.03
C SER A 74 3.98 -14.68 -31.38
N CYS A 75 5.27 -14.42 -31.31
CA CYS A 75 5.88 -13.18 -31.78
C CYS A 75 6.15 -13.29 -33.27
N ILE A 76 5.62 -12.35 -34.04
CA ILE A 76 5.77 -12.31 -35.49
C ILE A 76 6.19 -10.91 -35.93
N HIS A 77 6.87 -10.86 -37.06
CA HIS A 77 7.05 -9.68 -37.89
C HIS A 77 6.23 -9.84 -39.16
N ILE A 78 5.69 -8.73 -39.66
CA ILE A 78 4.98 -8.66 -40.93
C ILE A 78 5.47 -7.45 -41.72
N SER A 79 5.56 -7.63 -43.04
CA SER A 79 5.64 -6.53 -44.01
C SER A 79 4.35 -6.52 -44.82
N GLY A 80 3.72 -5.36 -44.97
CA GLY A 80 2.45 -5.28 -45.67
C GLY A 80 1.98 -3.88 -46.01
N LYS A 81 0.92 -3.80 -46.82
CA LYS A 81 0.33 -2.54 -47.26
C LYS A 81 -0.87 -2.17 -46.37
N ALA A 82 -0.86 -0.97 -45.81
CA ALA A 82 -1.99 -0.44 -45.06
C ALA A 82 -3.14 -0.07 -46.01
N VAL A 83 -4.36 -0.48 -45.67
CA VAL A 83 -5.58 -0.23 -46.44
C VAL A 83 -6.72 0.21 -45.52
N GLU A 84 -7.70 0.90 -46.09
CA GLU A 84 -8.93 1.23 -45.36
C GLU A 84 -9.78 -0.04 -45.19
N ARG A 85 -10.32 -0.23 -43.99
CA ARG A 85 -11.25 -1.34 -43.73
C ARG A 85 -12.58 -1.11 -44.41
N SER A 86 -13.13 -2.18 -44.97
CA SER A 86 -14.53 -2.21 -45.44
C SER A 86 -15.54 -2.04 -44.29
N ASN A 87 -15.21 -2.55 -43.10
CA ASN A 87 -16.03 -2.41 -41.89
C ASN A 87 -15.16 -1.90 -40.72
N LYS A 88 -15.35 -0.62 -40.36
CA LYS A 88 -14.54 0.07 -39.35
C LYS A 88 -14.88 -0.42 -37.94
N ASN A 89 -13.86 -0.62 -37.11
CA ASN A 89 -14.00 -1.00 -35.70
C ASN A 89 -13.82 0.23 -34.80
N THR A 90 -14.89 0.78 -34.25
CA THR A 90 -14.82 1.96 -33.37
C THR A 90 -14.20 1.71 -32.00
N LYS A 91 -13.83 0.46 -31.67
CA LYS A 91 -13.30 0.07 -30.34
C LYS A 91 -11.78 0.17 -30.21
N ILE A 92 -11.03 0.32 -31.32
CA ILE A 92 -9.55 0.41 -31.31
C ILE A 92 -9.09 1.60 -32.14
N SER A 93 -7.93 2.18 -31.78
CA SER A 93 -7.38 3.37 -32.46
C SER A 93 -7.10 3.14 -33.94
N THR A 94 -6.66 1.94 -34.31
CA THR A 94 -6.36 1.53 -35.69
C THR A 94 -7.59 1.02 -36.45
N GLY A 95 -8.78 1.20 -35.89
CA GLY A 95 -10.00 0.53 -36.33
C GLY A 95 -10.53 0.96 -37.70
N GLU A 96 -9.97 2.01 -38.29
CA GLU A 96 -10.28 2.42 -39.67
C GLU A 96 -9.42 1.72 -40.72
N VAL A 97 -8.30 1.10 -40.30
CA VAL A 97 -7.30 0.54 -41.19
C VAL A 97 -6.93 -0.90 -40.83
N GLU A 98 -6.40 -1.61 -41.81
CA GLU A 98 -5.81 -2.94 -41.67
C GLU A 98 -4.60 -3.07 -42.58
N VAL A 99 -3.74 -4.05 -42.32
CA VAL A 99 -2.55 -4.29 -43.14
C VAL A 99 -2.70 -5.60 -43.89
N ILE A 100 -2.66 -5.55 -45.22
CA ILE A 100 -2.59 -6.75 -46.06
C ILE A 100 -1.14 -7.24 -46.03
N ALA A 101 -0.90 -8.40 -45.43
CA ALA A 101 0.44 -8.96 -45.31
C ALA A 101 0.96 -9.47 -46.66
N ASN A 102 2.18 -9.06 -47.01
CA ASN A 102 2.94 -9.62 -48.12
C ASN A 102 4.01 -10.60 -47.63
N GLU A 103 4.49 -10.41 -46.39
CA GLU A 103 5.48 -11.27 -45.74
C GLU A 103 5.13 -11.46 -44.27
N ILE A 104 5.42 -12.66 -43.75
CA ILE A 104 5.28 -13.00 -42.34
C ILE A 104 6.52 -13.77 -41.90
N GLU A 105 7.20 -13.27 -40.86
CA GLU A 105 8.31 -13.95 -40.20
C GLU A 105 7.91 -14.34 -38.77
N ILE A 106 8.20 -15.59 -38.38
CA ILE A 106 8.03 -16.03 -36.99
C ILE A 106 9.30 -15.72 -36.20
N LEU A 107 9.26 -14.65 -35.42
CA LEU A 107 10.37 -14.25 -34.55
C LEU A 107 10.48 -15.14 -33.30
N GLY A 108 9.33 -15.54 -32.74
CA GLY A 108 9.27 -16.32 -31.52
C GLY A 108 8.01 -17.16 -31.46
N LYS A 109 8.14 -18.46 -31.76
CA LYS A 109 7.00 -19.39 -31.75
C LYS A 109 6.50 -19.65 -30.32
N CYS A 110 5.20 -19.50 -30.11
CA CYS A 110 4.55 -19.84 -28.84
C CYS A 110 4.10 -21.31 -28.81
N LYS A 111 4.03 -21.90 -27.61
CA LYS A 111 3.40 -23.20 -27.41
C LYS A 111 1.92 -23.12 -27.77
N ASN A 112 1.35 -24.22 -28.24
CA ASN A 112 -0.07 -24.29 -28.61
C ASN A 112 -1.02 -24.29 -27.40
N VAL A 113 -0.52 -24.58 -26.20
CA VAL A 113 -1.28 -24.53 -24.95
C VAL A 113 -0.67 -23.47 -24.05
N LEU A 114 -1.45 -22.42 -23.78
CA LEU A 114 -1.13 -21.39 -22.80
C LEU A 114 -1.58 -21.83 -21.40
N PRO A 115 -0.87 -21.44 -20.33
CA PRO A 115 -1.31 -21.69 -18.96
C PRO A 115 -2.64 -21.00 -18.64
N PHE A 116 -2.89 -19.85 -19.27
CA PHE A 116 -4.15 -19.11 -19.27
C PHE A 116 -4.19 -18.17 -20.49
N GLU A 117 -5.39 -17.76 -20.89
CA GLU A 117 -5.56 -16.78 -21.95
C GLU A 117 -5.20 -15.37 -21.47
N ILE A 118 -4.60 -14.55 -22.35
CA ILE A 118 -4.22 -13.17 -22.05
C ILE A 118 -5.34 -12.23 -22.57
N ASN A 119 -5.66 -11.19 -21.80
CA ASN A 119 -6.74 -10.23 -22.09
C ASN A 119 -8.12 -10.89 -22.21
N THR A 120 -8.45 -11.74 -21.24
CA THR A 120 -9.75 -12.40 -21.09
C THR A 120 -10.40 -12.01 -19.76
N ASP A 121 -11.72 -12.09 -19.68
CA ASP A 121 -12.50 -11.87 -18.45
C ASP A 121 -12.50 -13.10 -17.52
N GLN A 122 -11.86 -14.20 -17.94
CA GLN A 122 -11.75 -15.40 -17.11
C GLN A 122 -10.91 -15.14 -15.86
N GLU A 123 -11.46 -15.52 -14.71
CA GLU A 123 -10.74 -15.44 -13.45
C GLU A 123 -9.64 -16.50 -13.39
N VAL A 124 -8.39 -16.06 -13.33
CA VAL A 124 -7.21 -16.93 -13.21
C VAL A 124 -6.69 -16.87 -11.79
N ARG A 125 -6.42 -18.05 -11.20
CA ARG A 125 -5.85 -18.16 -9.86
C ARG A 125 -4.55 -17.35 -9.75
N GLU A 126 -4.43 -16.51 -8.71
CA GLU A 126 -3.27 -15.64 -8.45
C GLU A 126 -1.93 -16.40 -8.54
N ASP A 127 -1.81 -17.56 -7.90
CA ASP A 127 -0.57 -18.34 -7.93
C ASP A 127 -0.13 -18.73 -9.35
N LEU A 128 -1.08 -19.04 -10.25
CA LEU A 128 -0.75 -19.38 -11.63
C LEU A 128 -0.33 -18.13 -12.42
N ARG A 129 -0.98 -16.98 -12.18
CA ARG A 129 -0.57 -15.69 -12.75
C ARG A 129 0.84 -15.31 -12.33
N LEU A 130 1.18 -15.51 -11.05
CA LEU A 130 2.52 -15.24 -10.51
C LEU A 130 3.58 -16.21 -11.04
N GLU A 131 3.25 -17.49 -11.22
CA GLU A 131 4.16 -18.48 -11.84
C GLU A 131 4.51 -18.10 -13.29
N TYR A 132 3.54 -17.58 -14.04
CA TYR A 132 3.74 -17.12 -15.43
C TYR A 132 3.65 -15.59 -15.53
N ARG A 133 4.26 -14.88 -14.58
CA ARG A 133 4.13 -13.41 -14.48
C ARG A 133 4.54 -12.67 -15.75
N PHE A 134 5.48 -13.21 -16.52
CA PHE A 134 5.89 -12.65 -17.81
C PHE A 134 4.79 -12.71 -18.90
N LEU A 135 3.85 -13.66 -18.82
CA LEU A 135 2.63 -13.66 -19.64
C LEU A 135 1.56 -12.76 -19.04
N ASP A 136 1.38 -12.81 -17.71
CA ASP A 136 0.43 -11.95 -17.02
C ASP A 136 0.71 -10.46 -17.28
N LEU A 137 1.98 -10.05 -17.33
CA LEU A 137 2.43 -8.68 -17.67
C LEU A 137 2.11 -8.26 -19.12
N ARG A 138 1.63 -9.17 -19.98
CA ARG A 138 1.06 -8.83 -21.30
C ARG A 138 -0.42 -8.50 -21.24
N ASN A 139 -1.09 -8.79 -20.12
CA ASN A 139 -2.45 -8.35 -19.87
C ASN A 139 -2.48 -6.82 -19.84
N GLU A 140 -3.38 -6.21 -20.62
CA GLU A 140 -3.43 -4.77 -20.84
C GLU A 140 -3.59 -3.99 -19.53
N LYS A 141 -4.49 -4.43 -18.64
CA LYS A 141 -4.69 -3.79 -17.34
C LYS A 141 -3.39 -3.77 -16.55
N LEU A 142 -2.81 -4.94 -16.33
CA LEU A 142 -1.58 -5.04 -15.55
C LEU A 142 -0.39 -4.31 -16.21
N HIS A 143 -0.27 -4.40 -17.53
CA HIS A 143 0.75 -3.69 -18.29
C HIS A 143 0.66 -2.17 -18.05
N ASN A 144 -0.55 -1.63 -18.14
CA ASN A 144 -0.83 -0.22 -17.89
C ASN A 144 -0.52 0.18 -16.44
N ASN A 145 -0.79 -0.67 -15.46
CA ASN A 145 -0.44 -0.42 -14.05
C ASN A 145 1.08 -0.24 -13.86
N ILE A 146 1.89 -1.09 -14.50
CA ILE A 146 3.36 -0.98 -14.42
C ILE A 146 3.86 0.28 -15.13
N LEU A 147 3.27 0.66 -16.25
CA LEU A 147 3.59 1.92 -16.93
C LEU A 147 3.14 3.15 -16.11
N LEU A 148 1.99 3.06 -15.45
CA LEU A 148 1.50 4.09 -14.53
C LEU A 148 2.48 4.28 -13.38
N ARG A 149 2.96 3.21 -12.75
CA ARG A 149 4.04 3.27 -11.74
C ARG A 149 5.22 4.07 -12.26
N SER A 150 5.72 3.76 -13.45
CA SER A 150 6.86 4.48 -14.04
C SER A 150 6.59 5.98 -14.19
N LYS A 151 5.38 6.39 -14.59
CA LYS A 151 4.98 7.80 -14.72
C LYS A 151 4.88 8.50 -13.37
N ILE A 152 4.38 7.81 -12.35
CA ILE A 152 4.31 8.29 -10.97
C ILE A 152 5.72 8.52 -10.42
N LEU A 153 6.62 7.53 -10.54
CA LEU A 153 8.01 7.65 -10.07
C LEU A 153 8.73 8.84 -10.69
N LYS A 154 8.52 9.08 -12.00
CA LYS A 154 9.06 10.25 -12.68
C LYS A 154 8.47 11.55 -12.10
N THR A 155 7.16 11.60 -11.93
CA THR A 155 6.47 12.78 -11.38
C THR A 155 6.93 13.11 -9.95
N LEU A 156 7.16 12.10 -9.12
CA LEU A 156 7.70 12.30 -7.77
C LEU A 156 9.11 12.89 -7.82
N ARG A 157 10.01 12.35 -8.66
CA ARG A 157 11.35 12.91 -8.84
C ARG A 157 11.31 14.36 -9.32
N ASP A 158 10.53 14.63 -10.37
CA ASP A 158 10.39 15.97 -10.94
C ASP A 158 9.89 16.98 -9.87
N LYS A 159 8.92 16.59 -9.04
CA LYS A 159 8.38 17.46 -7.98
C LYS A 159 9.36 17.64 -6.80
N MET A 160 10.10 16.61 -6.42
CA MET A 160 11.12 16.74 -5.36
C MET A 160 12.30 17.63 -5.80
N ASP A 161 12.72 17.51 -7.06
CA ASP A 161 13.74 18.38 -7.67
C ASP A 161 13.28 19.84 -7.69
N GLU A 162 12.03 20.10 -8.09
CA GLU A 162 11.40 21.44 -8.04
C GLU A 162 11.42 22.05 -6.63
N LEU A 163 11.25 21.22 -5.58
CA LEU A 163 11.29 21.64 -4.17
C LEU A 163 12.72 21.79 -3.61
N GLY A 164 13.74 21.53 -4.43
CA GLY A 164 15.16 21.67 -4.10
C GLY A 164 15.75 20.52 -3.31
N PHE A 165 15.14 19.32 -3.37
CA PHE A 165 15.71 18.13 -2.73
C PHE A 165 16.72 17.45 -3.66
N ALA A 166 17.83 16.98 -3.10
CA ALA A 166 18.81 16.18 -3.83
C ALA A 166 18.49 14.67 -3.73
N GLU A 167 18.45 13.96 -4.86
CA GLU A 167 18.35 12.49 -4.87
C GLU A 167 19.73 11.90 -4.53
N ILE A 168 19.88 11.29 -3.34
CA ILE A 168 21.15 10.71 -2.90
C ILE A 168 20.96 9.22 -2.61
N GLN A 169 21.81 8.35 -3.15
CA GLN A 169 21.70 6.91 -2.91
C GLN A 169 22.39 6.53 -1.60
N THR A 170 21.74 5.66 -0.81
CA THR A 170 22.28 5.15 0.44
C THR A 170 22.62 3.65 0.33
N PRO A 171 23.55 3.12 1.16
CA PRO A 171 23.92 1.71 1.11
C PRO A 171 22.75 0.76 1.41
N ILE A 172 22.69 -0.36 0.66
CA ILE A 172 21.75 -1.48 0.91
C ILE A 172 22.35 -2.52 1.87
N LEU A 173 23.67 -2.72 1.85
CA LEU A 173 24.33 -3.59 2.84
C LEU A 173 24.72 -2.72 4.03
N ALA A 174 23.88 -2.71 5.05
CA ALA A 174 24.02 -1.88 6.25
C ALA A 174 24.23 -2.75 7.50
N ASN A 175 24.34 -2.11 8.67
CA ASN A 175 24.23 -2.79 9.96
C ASN A 175 22.76 -2.96 10.33
N SER A 176 22.48 -3.92 11.22
CA SER A 176 21.14 -4.13 11.77
C SER A 176 20.59 -2.86 12.41
N SER A 177 19.31 -2.56 12.14
CA SER A 177 18.62 -1.38 12.65
C SER A 177 17.43 -1.86 13.50
N PRO A 178 17.30 -1.45 14.77
CA PRO A 178 16.19 -1.84 15.64
C PRO A 178 14.94 -0.99 15.36
N GLU A 179 14.53 -0.89 14.10
CA GLU A 179 13.32 -0.16 13.64
C GLU A 179 12.01 -0.95 13.90
N GLY A 180 12.04 -1.88 14.85
CA GLY A 180 10.88 -2.65 15.32
C GLY A 180 10.55 -3.91 14.50
N ALA A 181 10.90 -3.97 13.22
CA ALA A 181 10.75 -5.21 12.42
C ALA A 181 12.01 -6.08 12.47
N ARG A 182 11.89 -7.32 11.98
CA ARG A 182 13.04 -8.22 11.77
C ARG A 182 13.79 -7.82 10.50
N ASP A 183 15.12 -7.81 10.59
CA ASP A 183 16.01 -7.55 9.47
C ASP A 183 16.21 -8.79 8.59
N TYR A 184 16.35 -8.58 7.28
CA TYR A 184 16.95 -9.58 6.40
C TYR A 184 18.47 -9.53 6.54
N LEU A 185 19.08 -10.67 6.86
CA LEU A 185 20.53 -10.79 7.04
C LEU A 185 21.24 -11.29 5.79
N VAL A 186 22.42 -10.73 5.51
CA VAL A 186 23.30 -11.13 4.42
C VAL A 186 24.67 -11.50 5.00
N PRO A 187 25.10 -12.77 4.94
CA PRO A 187 26.35 -13.19 5.55
C PRO A 187 27.58 -12.64 4.82
N SER A 188 28.60 -12.22 5.56
CA SER A 188 29.87 -11.78 4.99
C SER A 188 30.78 -12.95 4.71
N ARG A 189 31.19 -13.11 3.44
CA ARG A 189 32.24 -14.07 3.05
C ARG A 189 33.60 -13.69 3.62
N LEU A 190 33.87 -12.38 3.71
CA LEU A 190 35.19 -11.83 4.06
C LEU A 190 35.41 -11.71 5.56
N ASN A 191 34.34 -11.52 6.34
CA ASN A 191 34.39 -11.39 7.79
C ASN A 191 33.59 -12.54 8.42
N PRO A 192 34.23 -13.68 8.73
CA PRO A 192 33.54 -14.84 9.28
C PRO A 192 32.80 -14.50 10.58
N GLY A 193 31.51 -14.84 10.65
CA GLY A 193 30.65 -14.58 11.81
C GLY A 193 29.94 -13.21 11.82
N GLU A 194 30.23 -12.35 10.83
CA GLU A 194 29.56 -11.06 10.68
C GLU A 194 28.51 -11.07 9.55
N PHE A 195 27.47 -10.26 9.73
CA PHE A 195 26.35 -10.14 8.81
C PHE A 195 26.08 -8.68 8.51
N TYR A 196 25.74 -8.40 7.26
CA TYR A 196 25.01 -7.19 6.91
C TYR A 196 23.52 -7.40 7.16
N ALA A 197 22.80 -6.30 7.32
CA ALA A 197 21.34 -6.25 7.28
C ALA A 197 20.89 -5.42 6.07
N LEU A 198 19.79 -5.83 5.45
CA LEU A 198 19.09 -5.01 4.48
C LEU A 198 18.27 -3.93 5.22
N PRO A 199 18.30 -2.66 4.79
CA PRO A 199 17.72 -1.56 5.54
C PRO A 199 16.18 -1.63 5.54
N GLN A 200 15.59 -1.50 6.72
CA GLN A 200 14.12 -1.33 6.86
C GLN A 200 13.66 0.03 6.35
N ALA A 201 14.53 1.03 6.43
CA ALA A 201 14.49 2.33 5.80
C ALA A 201 15.92 2.92 5.81
N PRO A 202 16.24 3.94 4.99
CA PRO A 202 17.54 4.63 5.05
C PRO A 202 17.66 5.59 6.26
N GLN A 203 16.98 5.28 7.38
CA GLN A 203 16.75 6.18 8.52
C GLN A 203 18.04 6.68 9.18
N GLN A 204 19.06 5.84 9.34
CA GLN A 204 20.34 6.28 9.92
C GLN A 204 21.12 7.14 8.92
N PHE A 205 21.15 6.73 7.65
CA PHE A 205 21.91 7.43 6.61
C PHE A 205 21.35 8.82 6.31
N LYS A 206 20.03 8.99 6.23
CA LYS A 206 19.43 10.30 5.98
C LYS A 206 19.70 11.29 7.12
N GLN A 207 19.70 10.83 8.37
CA GLN A 207 20.09 11.66 9.52
C GLN A 207 21.58 12.05 9.42
N LEU A 208 22.47 11.10 9.09
CA LEU A 208 23.89 11.39 8.86
C LEU A 208 24.11 12.38 7.71
N LEU A 209 23.28 12.36 6.66
CA LEU A 209 23.34 13.36 5.59
C LEU A 209 23.00 14.76 6.12
N MET A 210 22.04 14.89 7.04
CA MET A 210 21.74 16.16 7.70
C MET A 210 22.93 16.65 8.53
N VAL A 211 23.58 15.74 9.29
CA VAL A 211 24.83 16.05 10.01
C VAL A 211 25.96 16.46 9.05
N SER A 212 25.98 15.89 7.84
CA SER A 212 27.00 16.18 6.81
C SER A 212 26.77 17.51 6.09
N GLY A 213 25.72 18.25 6.42
CA GLY A 213 25.42 19.57 5.84
C GLY A 213 24.56 19.53 4.56
N PHE A 214 23.98 18.38 4.20
CA PHE A 214 22.92 18.35 3.20
C PHE A 214 21.63 18.90 3.80
N ASP A 215 21.07 19.94 3.19
CA ASP A 215 19.88 20.61 3.74
C ASP A 215 18.58 19.86 3.43
N LYS A 216 18.46 19.33 2.20
CA LYS A 216 17.28 18.60 1.73
C LYS A 216 17.68 17.37 0.94
N TYR A 217 17.31 16.21 1.45
CA TYR A 217 17.61 14.92 0.87
C TYR A 217 16.32 14.19 0.49
N PHE A 218 16.31 13.52 -0.65
CA PHE A 218 15.32 12.48 -0.92
C PHE A 218 15.93 11.25 -1.59
N GLN A 219 15.20 10.15 -1.56
CA GLN A 219 15.50 8.95 -2.33
C GLN A 219 14.22 8.15 -2.56
N ILE A 220 14.03 7.61 -3.76
CA ILE A 220 13.10 6.49 -3.94
C ILE A 220 13.84 5.21 -3.48
N ALA A 221 13.78 4.95 -2.18
CA ALA A 221 14.62 3.97 -1.51
C ALA A 221 13.98 2.58 -1.46
N PRO A 222 14.70 1.50 -1.82
CA PRO A 222 14.27 0.14 -1.53
C PRO A 222 14.39 -0.13 -0.02
N CYS A 223 13.35 -0.72 0.54
CA CYS A 223 13.20 -1.00 1.96
C CYS A 223 12.85 -2.48 2.17
N PHE A 224 13.40 -3.09 3.21
CA PHE A 224 13.29 -4.53 3.44
C PHE A 224 12.82 -4.84 4.86
N ARG A 225 11.73 -5.59 5.00
CA ARG A 225 11.17 -5.97 6.31
C ARG A 225 10.73 -7.42 6.32
N ASP A 226 11.27 -8.21 7.24
CA ASP A 226 10.89 -9.61 7.43
C ASP A 226 9.64 -9.75 8.33
N GLU A 227 8.53 -9.22 7.80
CA GLU A 227 7.21 -9.25 8.43
C GLU A 227 6.24 -10.16 7.67
N ASP A 228 5.18 -10.57 8.36
CA ASP A 228 4.09 -11.33 7.72
C ASP A 228 3.41 -10.50 6.61
N PRO A 229 3.14 -11.11 5.45
CA PRO A 229 2.59 -10.41 4.31
C PRO A 229 1.10 -10.12 4.46
N ARG A 230 0.66 -8.99 3.90
CA ARG A 230 -0.76 -8.55 3.85
C ARG A 230 -1.14 -8.13 2.43
N ALA A 231 -2.42 -7.82 2.19
CA ALA A 231 -2.88 -7.38 0.87
C ALA A 231 -2.26 -6.02 0.44
N ASP A 232 -2.01 -5.15 1.42
CA ASP A 232 -1.50 -3.78 1.30
C ASP A 232 0.00 -3.66 1.67
N ARG A 233 0.66 -4.80 1.88
CA ARG A 233 2.08 -4.90 2.27
C ARG A 233 2.79 -5.90 1.38
N ALA A 234 3.72 -5.42 0.58
CA ALA A 234 4.57 -6.28 -0.23
C ALA A 234 5.46 -7.14 0.70
N PRO A 235 5.53 -8.48 0.50
CA PRO A 235 6.38 -9.33 1.31
C PRO A 235 7.85 -9.03 1.06
N GLY A 236 8.58 -8.74 2.13
CA GLY A 236 10.04 -8.65 2.12
C GLY A 236 10.63 -7.35 1.58
N GLU A 237 10.17 -6.85 0.43
CA GLU A 237 10.72 -5.66 -0.23
C GLU A 237 9.65 -4.68 -0.72
N PHE A 238 9.88 -3.38 -0.55
CA PHE A 238 9.00 -2.30 -1.02
C PHE A 238 9.80 -1.00 -1.22
N TYR A 239 9.16 0.03 -1.78
CA TYR A 239 9.78 1.31 -2.06
C TYR A 239 9.10 2.45 -1.30
N GLN A 240 9.93 3.36 -0.80
CA GLN A 240 9.50 4.60 -0.17
C GLN A 240 10.04 5.80 -0.93
N LEU A 241 9.30 6.90 -0.93
CA LEU A 241 9.83 8.23 -1.22
C LEU A 241 10.35 8.78 0.09
N ASP A 242 11.54 8.39 0.47
CA ASP A 242 12.15 8.80 1.73
C ASP A 242 12.74 10.21 1.56
N PHE A 243 12.44 11.13 2.48
CA PHE A 243 13.04 12.46 2.50
C PHE A 243 13.33 12.95 3.91
N GLU A 244 14.31 13.83 4.03
CA GLU A 244 14.71 14.46 5.30
C GLU A 244 15.18 15.89 5.02
N MET A 245 14.95 16.79 5.98
CA MET A 245 15.32 18.20 5.90
C MET A 245 16.02 18.65 7.19
N SER A 246 17.07 19.44 7.04
CA SER A 246 17.72 20.16 8.13
C SER A 246 16.93 21.42 8.48
N PHE A 247 17.06 21.87 9.73
CA PHE A 247 16.38 23.03 10.30
C PHE A 247 14.85 23.01 10.14
N ALA A 248 14.26 21.82 10.07
CA ALA A 248 12.85 21.61 9.77
C ALA A 248 12.02 21.29 11.00
N THR A 249 10.81 21.83 11.03
CA THR A 249 9.77 21.46 12.00
C THR A 249 8.81 20.42 11.41
N GLN A 250 7.93 19.87 12.25
CA GLN A 250 6.81 19.03 11.81
C GLN A 250 5.96 19.72 10.73
N GLU A 251 5.67 21.01 10.88
CA GLU A 251 4.87 21.76 9.91
C GLU A 251 5.57 21.92 8.56
N ASP A 252 6.90 21.99 8.53
CA ASP A 252 7.64 22.07 7.28
C ASP A 252 7.60 20.74 6.53
N VAL A 253 7.63 19.62 7.24
CA VAL A 253 7.43 18.29 6.65
C VAL A 253 6.02 18.14 6.09
N PHE A 254 5.00 18.62 6.79
CA PHE A 254 3.62 18.60 6.30
C PHE A 254 3.44 19.41 5.02
N LYS A 255 4.05 20.60 4.92
CA LYS A 255 4.01 21.40 3.68
C LYS A 255 4.58 20.63 2.48
N VAL A 256 5.69 19.92 2.67
CA VAL A 256 6.28 19.11 1.60
C VAL A 256 5.33 17.98 1.18
N ILE A 257 4.72 17.29 2.14
CA ILE A 257 3.75 16.22 1.86
C ILE A 257 2.52 16.77 1.13
N GLU A 258 1.97 17.89 1.59
CA GLU A 258 0.79 18.56 1.02
C GLU A 258 1.05 19.11 -0.40
N GLU A 259 2.30 19.43 -0.74
CA GLU A 259 2.73 19.80 -2.09
C GLU A 259 2.92 18.58 -3.01
N VAL A 260 3.51 17.49 -2.51
CA VAL A 260 3.94 16.35 -3.33
C VAL A 260 2.80 15.35 -3.56
N VAL A 261 2.08 15.00 -2.49
CA VAL A 261 1.11 13.90 -2.52
C VAL A 261 -0.15 14.29 -3.31
N PRO A 262 -0.91 15.34 -2.96
CA PRO A 262 -2.04 15.81 -3.77
C PRO A 262 -1.71 16.07 -5.23
N TYR A 263 -0.57 16.72 -5.50
CA TYR A 263 -0.11 17.00 -6.87
C TYR A 263 0.02 15.71 -7.68
N THR A 264 0.63 14.68 -7.09
CA THR A 264 0.80 13.39 -7.75
C THR A 264 -0.52 12.70 -7.99
N PHE A 265 -1.40 12.62 -6.99
CA PHE A 265 -2.72 11.98 -7.13
C PHE A 265 -3.54 12.65 -8.25
N LYS A 266 -3.68 13.98 -8.22
CA LYS A 266 -4.45 14.75 -9.23
C LYS A 266 -3.99 14.55 -10.66
N LYS A 267 -2.70 14.27 -10.87
CA LYS A 267 -2.16 14.07 -12.22
C LYS A 267 -2.59 12.75 -12.85
N PHE A 268 -3.00 11.78 -12.02
CA PHE A 268 -3.23 10.40 -12.44
C PHE A 268 -4.60 9.84 -12.08
N THR A 269 -5.47 10.63 -11.45
CA THR A 269 -6.85 10.24 -11.14
C THR A 269 -7.83 11.34 -11.55
N ASN A 270 -9.09 10.94 -11.81
CA ASN A 270 -10.21 11.86 -12.00
C ASN A 270 -11.04 12.04 -10.71
N TRP A 271 -10.68 11.34 -9.64
CA TRP A 271 -11.34 11.47 -8.35
C TRP A 271 -11.02 12.81 -7.69
N LYS A 272 -11.88 13.24 -6.78
CA LYS A 272 -11.61 14.42 -5.95
C LYS A 272 -10.44 14.12 -5.01
N VAL A 273 -9.49 15.04 -4.92
CA VAL A 273 -8.30 14.92 -4.06
C VAL A 273 -8.29 16.08 -3.08
N ASP A 274 -8.19 15.83 -1.77
CA ASP A 274 -7.98 16.93 -0.81
C ASP A 274 -6.61 17.61 -1.06
N GLU A 275 -6.55 18.93 -0.88
CA GLU A 275 -5.40 19.75 -1.30
C GLU A 275 -4.55 20.31 -0.15
N GLY A 276 -4.86 19.91 1.08
CA GLY A 276 -4.25 20.51 2.27
C GLY A 276 -4.83 21.89 2.63
N PRO A 277 -4.58 22.40 3.85
CA PRO A 277 -3.95 21.67 4.95
C PRO A 277 -4.84 20.51 5.41
N PHE A 278 -4.27 19.33 5.60
CA PHE A 278 -5.05 18.18 6.02
C PHE A 278 -5.42 18.29 7.51
N ILE A 279 -6.55 17.67 7.87
CA ILE A 279 -6.94 17.59 9.28
C ILE A 279 -5.89 16.80 10.07
N LYS A 280 -5.52 17.33 11.25
CA LYS A 280 -4.61 16.69 12.19
C LYS A 280 -5.44 16.11 13.33
N ILE A 281 -5.32 14.81 13.57
CA ILE A 281 -6.08 14.07 14.57
C ILE A 281 -5.06 13.49 15.56
N PRO A 282 -5.07 13.91 16.84
CA PRO A 282 -4.22 13.31 17.85
C PRO A 282 -4.44 11.79 17.95
N TYR A 283 -3.38 11.01 18.15
CA TYR A 283 -3.46 9.55 18.21
C TYR A 283 -4.53 9.05 19.18
N ARG A 284 -4.54 9.58 20.40
CA ARG A 284 -5.52 9.21 21.43
C ARG A 284 -6.97 9.53 20.99
N GLU A 285 -7.17 10.62 20.25
CA GLU A 285 -8.47 10.96 19.67
C GLU A 285 -8.84 10.02 18.53
N ALA A 286 -7.89 9.63 17.68
CA ALA A 286 -8.13 8.70 16.58
C ALA A 286 -8.56 7.31 17.11
N MET A 287 -7.88 6.81 18.14
CA MET A 287 -8.24 5.57 18.82
C MET A 287 -9.62 5.65 19.48
N GLU A 288 -9.98 6.80 20.04
CA GLU A 288 -11.27 7.00 20.71
C GLU A 288 -12.43 7.13 19.71
N LYS A 289 -12.28 7.94 18.66
CA LYS A 289 -13.34 8.21 17.66
C LYS A 289 -13.45 7.16 16.57
N TYR A 290 -12.36 6.48 16.22
CA TYR A 290 -12.29 5.57 15.08
C TYR A 290 -11.78 4.18 15.42
N GLY A 291 -11.22 3.96 16.60
CA GLY A 291 -10.71 2.66 17.04
C GLY A 291 -9.42 2.24 16.32
N ILE A 292 -8.80 3.16 15.60
CA ILE A 292 -7.63 2.93 14.75
C ILE A 292 -6.87 4.24 14.48
N ASP A 293 -5.56 4.13 14.32
CA ASP A 293 -4.58 5.18 13.98
C ASP A 293 -4.42 5.39 12.46
N LYS A 294 -5.36 4.90 11.67
CA LYS A 294 -5.44 5.15 10.22
C LYS A 294 -6.89 5.19 9.78
N PRO A 295 -7.66 6.19 10.24
CA PRO A 295 -9.08 6.24 9.99
C PRO A 295 -9.39 6.48 8.51
N ASP A 296 -10.38 5.76 7.99
CA ASP A 296 -11.03 6.13 6.74
C ASP A 296 -12.08 7.21 7.03
N LEU A 297 -11.75 8.46 6.64
CA LEU A 297 -12.62 9.63 6.83
C LEU A 297 -13.78 9.69 5.84
N ARG A 298 -13.81 8.81 4.83
CA ARG A 298 -14.97 8.66 3.94
C ARG A 298 -16.13 7.96 4.66
N ASN A 299 -15.84 7.19 5.71
CA ASN A 299 -16.85 6.56 6.56
C ASN A 299 -17.34 7.57 7.61
N PRO A 300 -18.61 8.01 7.54
CA PRO A 300 -19.13 9.08 8.40
C PRO A 300 -19.38 8.62 9.85
N LEU A 301 -19.41 7.31 10.09
CA LEU A 301 -19.65 6.77 11.43
C LEU A 301 -18.49 7.13 12.37
N ILE A 302 -18.80 7.32 13.65
CA ILE A 302 -17.83 7.51 14.72
C ILE A 302 -18.16 6.58 15.88
N ILE A 303 -17.16 6.30 16.71
CA ILE A 303 -17.28 5.57 17.97
C ILE A 303 -17.46 6.59 19.08
N GLN A 304 -18.36 6.28 20.00
CA GLN A 304 -18.67 7.14 21.15
C GLN A 304 -18.61 6.31 22.44
N ASP A 305 -18.03 6.86 23.50
CA ASP A 305 -18.04 6.24 24.82
C ASP A 305 -19.37 6.51 25.52
N VAL A 306 -20.17 5.47 25.72
CA VAL A 306 -21.47 5.54 26.39
C VAL A 306 -21.44 4.86 27.75
N THR A 307 -20.25 4.63 28.34
CA THR A 307 -20.09 3.89 29.59
C THR A 307 -20.97 4.46 30.70
N LYS A 308 -21.02 5.79 30.81
CA LYS A 308 -21.84 6.51 31.80
C LYS A 308 -23.33 6.21 31.69
N CYS A 309 -23.84 5.98 30.47
CA CYS A 309 -25.26 5.68 30.29
C CYS A 309 -25.67 4.37 30.95
N PHE A 310 -24.73 3.44 31.12
CA PHE A 310 -25.02 2.09 31.62
C PHE A 310 -24.48 1.83 33.03
N GLU A 311 -24.00 2.84 33.75
CA GLU A 311 -23.48 2.68 35.13
C GLU A 311 -24.47 1.99 36.06
N ASN A 312 -25.77 2.28 35.92
CA ASN A 312 -26.85 1.69 36.71
C ASN A 312 -27.71 0.68 35.92
N SER A 313 -27.18 0.14 34.82
CA SER A 313 -27.92 -0.82 34.00
C SER A 313 -27.93 -2.22 34.61
N ASP A 314 -29.09 -2.89 34.58
CA ASP A 314 -29.21 -4.31 34.97
C ASP A 314 -28.56 -5.28 33.98
N PHE A 315 -27.98 -4.79 32.89
CA PHE A 315 -27.35 -5.62 31.87
C PHE A 315 -25.93 -6.04 32.28
N LYS A 316 -25.83 -7.14 33.05
CA LYS A 316 -24.58 -7.71 33.60
C LYS A 316 -23.41 -7.85 32.60
N ALA A 317 -23.68 -7.99 31.31
CA ALA A 317 -22.61 -8.10 30.31
C ALA A 317 -21.76 -6.82 30.17
N PHE A 318 -22.30 -5.68 30.60
CA PHE A 318 -21.68 -4.34 30.55
C PHE A 318 -21.09 -3.89 31.88
N GLU A 319 -21.40 -4.58 32.98
CA GLU A 319 -20.96 -4.23 34.33
C GLU A 319 -19.42 -4.17 34.42
N GLY A 320 -18.90 -3.03 34.88
CA GLY A 320 -17.47 -2.80 35.10
C GLY A 320 -16.60 -2.66 33.84
N LYS A 321 -17.20 -2.50 32.66
CA LYS A 321 -16.48 -2.42 31.38
C LYS A 321 -16.57 -1.05 30.74
N THR A 322 -15.66 -0.77 29.80
CA THR A 322 -15.81 0.35 28.86
C THR A 322 -16.83 -0.04 27.79
N ILE A 323 -17.81 0.82 27.55
CA ILE A 323 -18.89 0.57 26.59
C ILE A 323 -18.80 1.59 25.46
N LYS A 324 -18.43 1.10 24.28
CA LYS A 324 -18.37 1.88 23.04
C LYS A 324 -19.65 1.66 22.22
N ALA A 325 -20.20 2.74 21.69
CA ALA A 325 -21.36 2.71 20.82
C ALA A 325 -21.06 3.27 19.43
N ILE A 326 -21.70 2.69 18.42
CA ILE A 326 -21.73 3.20 17.05
C ILE A 326 -23.19 3.39 16.68
N ILE A 327 -23.60 4.65 16.48
CA ILE A 327 -24.94 5.02 16.06
C ILE A 327 -24.94 5.08 14.53
N VAL A 328 -25.83 4.31 13.92
CA VAL A 328 -26.00 4.20 12.48
C VAL A 328 -27.34 4.86 12.11
N PRO A 329 -27.31 6.08 11.53
CA PRO A 329 -28.50 6.71 11.00
C PRO A 329 -29.19 5.81 9.97
N ASN A 330 -30.52 5.75 9.99
CA ASN A 330 -31.33 4.87 9.13
C ASN A 330 -31.03 3.36 9.29
N GLY A 331 -30.26 2.96 10.30
CA GLY A 331 -29.91 1.57 10.53
C GLY A 331 -31.09 0.68 10.95
N ALA A 332 -32.21 1.27 11.42
CA ALA A 332 -33.41 0.51 11.76
C ALA A 332 -34.08 -0.14 10.53
N GLU A 333 -33.85 0.38 9.33
CA GLU A 333 -34.35 -0.20 8.06
C GLU A 333 -33.77 -1.59 7.77
N GLN A 334 -32.62 -1.92 8.36
CA GLN A 334 -31.95 -3.19 8.11
C GLN A 334 -32.72 -4.37 8.72
N GLY A 335 -32.83 -5.47 7.98
CA GLY A 335 -33.47 -6.70 8.48
C GLY A 335 -32.62 -7.44 9.52
N ARG A 336 -33.23 -8.36 10.28
CA ARG A 336 -32.53 -9.14 11.34
C ARG A 336 -31.25 -9.83 10.86
N LYS A 337 -31.26 -10.36 9.62
CA LYS A 337 -30.11 -11.01 8.99
C LYS A 337 -28.87 -10.11 8.91
N PHE A 338 -29.03 -8.79 8.79
CA PHE A 338 -27.91 -7.85 8.81
C PHE A 338 -27.21 -7.85 10.17
N PHE A 339 -27.98 -7.72 11.25
CA PHE A 339 -27.48 -7.72 12.63
C PHE A 339 -26.86 -9.06 13.02
N ASP A 340 -27.45 -10.18 12.60
CA ASP A 340 -26.90 -11.52 12.84
C ASP A 340 -25.53 -11.66 12.15
N LYS A 341 -25.41 -11.23 10.89
CA LYS A 341 -24.12 -11.22 10.18
C LYS A 341 -23.09 -10.25 10.79
N MET A 342 -23.52 -9.12 11.35
CA MET A 342 -22.61 -8.20 12.05
C MET A 342 -22.10 -8.83 13.35
N THR A 343 -22.97 -9.55 14.04
CA THR A 343 -22.60 -10.31 15.24
C THR A 343 -21.61 -11.41 14.89
N GLU A 344 -21.88 -12.20 13.85
CA GLU A 344 -20.97 -13.25 13.33
C GLU A 344 -19.58 -12.68 13.00
N PHE A 345 -19.53 -11.54 12.30
CA PHE A 345 -18.28 -10.85 12.02
C PHE A 345 -17.55 -10.43 13.31
N ALA A 346 -18.25 -9.78 14.24
CA ALA A 346 -17.65 -9.30 15.48
C ALA A 346 -17.11 -10.45 16.35
N THR A 347 -17.77 -11.61 16.34
CA THR A 347 -17.35 -12.80 17.10
C THR A 347 -16.36 -13.69 16.36
N SER A 348 -15.94 -13.33 15.14
CA SER A 348 -14.91 -14.07 14.42
C SER A 348 -13.58 -14.04 15.17
N GLU A 349 -12.70 -15.01 14.91
CA GLU A 349 -11.36 -15.06 15.51
C GLU A 349 -10.51 -13.83 15.18
N GLU A 350 -10.76 -13.20 14.03
CA GLU A 350 -10.06 -11.98 13.60
C GLU A 350 -10.41 -10.76 14.44
N VAL A 351 -11.68 -10.62 14.83
CA VAL A 351 -12.18 -9.46 15.60
C VAL A 351 -12.13 -9.74 17.10
N GLY A 352 -12.54 -10.93 17.54
CA GLY A 352 -12.40 -11.42 18.91
C GLY A 352 -13.44 -10.91 19.91
N ALA A 353 -14.57 -10.35 19.48
CA ALA A 353 -15.62 -9.92 20.41
C ALA A 353 -16.34 -11.12 21.04
N LYS A 354 -16.72 -11.01 22.31
CA LYS A 354 -17.55 -12.02 23.00
C LYS A 354 -19.01 -12.00 22.54
N GLY A 355 -19.43 -10.92 21.90
CA GLY A 355 -20.76 -10.69 21.36
C GLY A 355 -20.88 -9.25 20.84
N LEU A 356 -21.94 -8.97 20.09
CA LEU A 356 -22.26 -7.64 19.60
C LEU A 356 -23.69 -7.29 20.01
N ALA A 357 -23.83 -6.41 21.00
CA ALA A 357 -25.13 -5.95 21.45
C ALA A 357 -25.64 -4.88 20.47
N TRP A 358 -26.95 -4.85 20.23
CA TRP A 358 -27.55 -3.85 19.36
C TRP A 358 -29.01 -3.57 19.70
N THR A 359 -29.45 -2.37 19.34
CA THR A 359 -30.84 -1.93 19.43
C THR A 359 -31.21 -1.08 18.22
N LYS A 360 -32.50 -0.93 17.97
CA LYS A 360 -33.08 -0.01 16.99
C LYS A 360 -33.94 1.01 17.71
N TYR A 361 -33.90 2.24 17.22
CA TYR A 361 -34.85 3.28 17.58
C TYR A 361 -35.77 3.51 16.39
N GLU A 362 -36.98 2.95 16.47
CA GLU A 362 -37.94 2.90 15.37
C GLU A 362 -38.57 4.28 15.12
N GLU A 363 -39.14 4.47 13.93
CA GLU A 363 -39.85 5.71 13.59
C GLU A 363 -41.05 5.98 14.52
N SER A 364 -41.68 4.91 15.04
CA SER A 364 -42.76 4.99 16.03
C SER A 364 -42.31 5.62 17.36
N GLY A 365 -41.01 5.62 17.64
CA GLY A 365 -40.43 5.99 18.93
C GLY A 365 -40.18 4.79 19.86
N ASP A 366 -40.48 3.57 19.40
CA ASP A 366 -40.20 2.35 20.16
C ASP A 366 -38.73 1.93 20.02
N VAL A 367 -38.19 1.29 21.06
CA VAL A 367 -36.87 0.68 21.04
C VAL A 367 -37.02 -0.84 20.88
N THR A 368 -36.44 -1.41 19.84
CA THR A 368 -36.52 -2.86 19.54
C THR A 368 -35.13 -3.46 19.35
N GLY A 369 -34.98 -4.79 19.43
CA GLY A 369 -33.71 -5.46 19.16
C GLY A 369 -33.13 -6.24 20.34
N GLY A 370 -31.87 -6.66 20.20
CA GLY A 370 -31.23 -7.67 21.05
C GLY A 370 -31.15 -7.29 22.54
N ILE A 371 -30.93 -6.01 22.83
CA ILE A 371 -30.85 -5.50 24.21
C ILE A 371 -31.96 -4.50 24.57
N ALA A 372 -33.00 -4.37 23.74
CA ALA A 372 -34.02 -3.33 23.89
C ALA A 372 -34.65 -3.25 25.29
N LYS A 373 -34.89 -4.40 25.93
CA LYS A 373 -35.44 -4.46 27.30
C LYS A 373 -34.54 -3.84 28.39
N PHE A 374 -33.26 -3.63 28.09
CA PHE A 374 -32.27 -3.01 28.98
C PHE A 374 -32.02 -1.54 28.65
N ILE A 375 -32.63 -1.01 27.58
CA ILE A 375 -32.60 0.41 27.25
C ILE A 375 -33.78 1.07 27.96
N THR A 376 -33.51 1.63 29.14
CA THR A 376 -34.50 2.40 29.92
C THR A 376 -34.81 3.73 29.22
N ASP A 377 -35.88 4.40 29.64
CA ASP A 377 -36.19 5.74 29.11
C ASP A 377 -35.07 6.75 29.39
N GLU A 378 -34.39 6.64 30.53
CA GLU A 378 -33.22 7.45 30.88
C GLU A 378 -32.05 7.21 29.91
N ILE A 379 -31.69 5.95 29.65
CA ILE A 379 -30.63 5.59 28.69
C ILE A 379 -31.00 6.08 27.29
N LYS A 380 -32.25 5.89 26.88
CA LYS A 380 -32.76 6.35 25.59
C LYS A 380 -32.64 7.86 25.44
N GLU A 381 -33.04 8.63 26.46
CA GLU A 381 -32.95 10.09 26.46
C GLU A 381 -31.49 10.57 26.41
N GLN A 382 -30.58 9.94 27.14
CA GLN A 382 -29.15 10.23 27.06
C GLN A 382 -28.58 9.95 25.67
N LEU A 383 -28.89 8.80 25.07
CA LEU A 383 -28.45 8.46 23.70
C LEU A 383 -28.97 9.45 22.66
N ILE A 384 -30.18 9.98 22.83
CA ILE A 384 -30.75 11.03 21.94
C ILE A 384 -30.02 12.36 22.16
N ASN A 385 -29.95 12.83 23.40
CA ASN A 385 -29.53 14.19 23.72
C ASN A 385 -28.01 14.40 23.66
N GLU A 386 -27.23 13.39 24.03
CA GLU A 386 -25.77 13.49 24.15
C GLU A 386 -25.02 12.86 22.98
N PHE A 387 -25.57 11.80 22.39
CA PHE A 387 -24.87 10.99 21.38
C PHE A 387 -25.49 11.07 19.97
N GLY A 388 -26.58 11.82 19.82
CA GLY A 388 -27.20 12.10 18.53
C GLY A 388 -27.99 10.93 17.95
N MET A 389 -28.53 10.03 18.79
CA MET A 389 -29.46 9.00 18.33
C MET A 389 -30.75 9.65 17.82
N THR A 390 -31.04 9.54 16.54
CA THR A 390 -32.31 9.98 15.96
C THR A 390 -33.23 8.81 15.67
N LYS A 391 -34.52 9.09 15.45
CA LYS A 391 -35.46 8.09 14.92
C LYS A 391 -34.90 7.40 13.68
N ASN A 392 -35.32 6.15 13.48
CA ASN A 392 -34.84 5.24 12.44
C ASN A 392 -33.37 4.81 12.57
N SER A 393 -32.69 5.10 13.69
CA SER A 393 -31.29 4.67 13.90
C SER A 393 -31.19 3.25 14.43
N SER A 394 -30.04 2.60 14.22
CA SER A 394 -29.62 1.46 15.03
C SER A 394 -28.35 1.79 15.80
N VAL A 395 -28.20 1.24 16.99
CA VAL A 395 -27.00 1.41 17.82
C VAL A 395 -26.37 0.06 18.06
N PHE A 396 -25.07 -0.04 17.80
CA PHE A 396 -24.23 -1.20 18.12
C PHE A 396 -23.38 -0.88 19.34
N PHE A 397 -23.30 -1.81 20.29
CA PHE A 397 -22.59 -1.65 21.55
C PHE A 397 -21.52 -2.74 21.70
N ILE A 398 -20.32 -2.31 22.06
CA ILE A 398 -19.15 -3.12 22.31
C ILE A 398 -18.73 -2.86 23.76
N ALA A 399 -18.60 -3.92 24.57
CA ALA A 399 -18.24 -3.80 25.97
C ALA A 399 -17.09 -4.76 26.34
N ASP A 400 -15.93 -4.19 26.64
CA ASP A 400 -14.72 -4.92 27.05
C ASP A 400 -13.77 -3.98 27.83
N GLU A 401 -12.56 -4.43 28.12
CA GLU A 401 -11.47 -3.57 28.61
C GLU A 401 -11.18 -2.45 27.60
N PHE A 402 -10.82 -1.26 28.09
CA PHE A 402 -10.75 -0.03 27.30
C PHE A 402 -10.09 -0.18 25.91
N LYS A 403 -8.86 -0.70 25.86
CA LYS A 403 -8.10 -0.89 24.60
C LYS A 403 -8.77 -1.92 23.68
N THR A 404 -9.28 -3.01 24.26
CA THR A 404 -9.97 -4.07 23.52
C THR A 404 -11.28 -3.57 22.92
N ALA A 405 -12.06 -2.80 23.69
CA ALA A 405 -13.30 -2.19 23.25
C ALA A 405 -13.06 -1.21 22.09
N GLN A 406 -12.03 -0.36 22.17
CA GLN A 406 -11.63 0.54 21.08
C GLN A 406 -11.30 -0.24 19.79
N LYS A 407 -10.43 -1.27 19.89
CA LYS A 407 -10.03 -2.08 18.74
C LYS A 407 -11.21 -2.77 18.06
N ILE A 408 -12.07 -3.43 18.84
CA ILE A 408 -13.25 -4.13 18.31
C ILE A 408 -14.21 -3.12 17.69
N ALA A 409 -14.48 -2.00 18.35
CA ALA A 409 -15.37 -0.98 17.82
C ALA A 409 -14.83 -0.38 16.50
N GLY A 410 -13.51 -0.21 16.36
CA GLY A 410 -12.88 0.20 15.10
C GLY A 410 -13.15 -0.77 13.95
N LEU A 411 -12.95 -2.08 14.18
CA LEU A 411 -13.23 -3.12 13.18
C LEU A 411 -14.71 -3.19 12.81
N VAL A 412 -15.60 -3.10 13.81
CA VAL A 412 -17.06 -3.05 13.59
C VAL A 412 -17.47 -1.81 12.79
N ARG A 413 -16.92 -0.64 13.11
CA ARG A 413 -17.16 0.61 12.37
C ARG A 413 -16.80 0.49 10.89
N ILE A 414 -15.62 -0.08 10.60
CA ILE A 414 -15.14 -0.29 9.23
C ILE A 414 -16.09 -1.22 8.48
N GLU A 415 -16.50 -2.33 9.08
CA GLU A 415 -17.40 -3.29 8.45
C GLU A 415 -18.80 -2.73 8.23
N LEU A 416 -19.33 -1.95 9.18
CA LEU A 416 -20.59 -1.22 9.01
C LEU A 416 -20.52 -0.28 7.80
N GLY A 417 -19.45 0.51 7.69
CA GLY A 417 -19.25 1.42 6.56
C GLY A 417 -19.25 0.71 5.21
N LYS A 418 -18.67 -0.50 5.13
CA LYS A 418 -18.65 -1.33 3.93
C LYS A 418 -20.03 -1.93 3.61
N ARG A 419 -20.66 -2.59 4.57
CA ARG A 419 -21.93 -3.30 4.34
C ARG A 419 -23.11 -2.39 4.05
N LEU A 420 -23.09 -1.18 4.61
CA LEU A 420 -24.10 -0.16 4.40
C LEU A 420 -23.76 0.80 3.26
N ASP A 421 -22.64 0.57 2.57
CA ASP A 421 -22.15 1.39 1.46
C ASP A 421 -22.05 2.90 1.79
N LEU A 422 -21.57 3.23 2.99
CA LEU A 422 -21.55 4.60 3.52
C LEU A 422 -20.31 5.41 3.12
N LEU A 423 -19.31 4.75 2.54
CA LEU A 423 -18.05 5.41 2.18
C LEU A 423 -18.28 6.37 1.01
N GLU A 424 -17.93 7.64 1.19
CA GLU A 424 -17.86 8.62 0.09
C GLU A 424 -17.06 8.05 -1.09
N LYS A 425 -17.64 8.12 -2.31
CA LYS A 425 -17.08 7.53 -3.52
C LYS A 425 -16.23 8.55 -4.28
N ASP A 426 -15.30 8.03 -5.09
CA ASP A 426 -14.51 8.83 -6.03
C ASP A 426 -13.78 10.02 -5.38
N VAL A 427 -13.28 9.82 -4.16
CA VAL A 427 -12.55 10.82 -3.37
C VAL A 427 -11.36 10.21 -2.62
N TYR A 428 -10.30 11.01 -2.48
CA TYR A 428 -9.19 10.76 -1.58
C TYR A 428 -9.25 11.72 -0.40
N ARG A 429 -9.59 11.20 0.77
CA ARG A 429 -9.58 11.93 2.03
C ARG A 429 -8.28 11.69 2.76
N PHE A 430 -7.59 12.79 3.10
CA PHE A 430 -6.31 12.74 3.80
C PHE A 430 -6.43 13.28 5.22
N CYS A 431 -5.67 12.69 6.14
CA CYS A 431 -5.46 13.25 7.48
C CYS A 431 -4.06 12.92 7.98
N TYR A 432 -3.61 13.71 8.94
CA TYR A 432 -2.46 13.38 9.76
C TYR A 432 -2.91 12.79 11.07
N ILE A 433 -2.24 11.72 11.49
CA ILE A 433 -2.25 11.31 12.88
C ILE A 433 -1.00 11.90 13.52
N VAL A 434 -1.19 12.59 14.64
CA VAL A 434 -0.14 13.33 15.35
C VAL A 434 -0.17 12.97 16.83
N ASP A 435 0.77 13.50 17.61
CA ASP A 435 0.76 13.36 19.08
C ASP A 435 0.73 11.88 19.52
N PHE A 436 1.55 11.07 18.86
CA PHE A 436 1.74 9.67 19.25
C PHE A 436 2.37 9.58 20.65
N PRO A 437 1.95 8.61 21.49
CA PRO A 437 2.68 8.26 22.69
C PRO A 437 4.13 7.90 22.34
N MET A 438 5.09 8.40 23.10
CA MET A 438 6.49 8.03 22.91
C MET A 438 6.77 6.61 23.40
N TYR A 439 6.08 6.20 24.46
CA TYR A 439 6.24 4.91 25.11
C TYR A 439 4.93 4.15 25.22
N GLU A 440 5.04 2.83 25.29
CA GLU A 440 3.97 1.91 25.65
C GLU A 440 4.42 0.89 26.70
N LEU A 441 3.46 0.12 27.22
CA LEU A 441 3.76 -1.05 28.05
C LEU A 441 3.85 -2.27 27.15
N SER A 442 4.95 -3.00 27.25
CA SER A 442 5.13 -4.32 26.65
C SER A 442 4.16 -5.33 27.28
N ASP A 443 4.03 -6.50 26.64
CA ASP A 443 3.28 -7.64 27.19
C ASP A 443 3.81 -8.12 28.55
N GLU A 444 5.08 -7.83 28.83
CA GLU A 444 5.79 -8.16 30.07
C GLU A 444 5.61 -7.07 31.15
N GLY A 445 4.92 -5.97 30.83
CA GLY A 445 4.67 -4.85 31.73
C GLY A 445 5.85 -3.89 31.88
N THR A 446 6.85 -3.99 31.01
CA THR A 446 7.99 -3.05 30.94
C THR A 446 7.68 -1.90 29.99
N ILE A 447 8.32 -0.75 30.19
CA ILE A 447 8.19 0.40 29.30
C ILE A 447 9.07 0.16 28.08
N ASP A 448 8.51 0.31 26.88
CA ASP A 448 9.24 0.30 25.62
C ASP A 448 8.78 1.47 24.72
N PHE A 449 9.52 1.74 23.65
CA PHE A 449 9.12 2.73 22.66
C PHE A 449 7.89 2.24 21.88
N ASN A 450 6.90 3.10 21.72
CA ASN A 450 5.68 2.76 20.96
C ASN A 450 5.94 2.73 19.43
N HIS A 451 6.87 3.55 18.94
CA HIS A 451 7.27 3.61 17.53
C HIS A 451 8.78 3.82 17.39
N ASN A 452 9.22 4.83 16.62
CA ASN A 452 10.63 5.04 16.31
C ASN A 452 11.37 5.70 17.49
N PRO A 453 12.45 5.07 18.01
CA PRO A 453 13.15 5.53 19.21
C PRO A 453 13.98 6.82 19.01
N PHE A 454 14.18 7.26 17.77
CA PHE A 454 14.94 8.48 17.45
C PHE A 454 14.08 9.74 17.38
N SER A 455 12.81 9.65 17.76
CA SER A 455 11.89 10.78 17.68
C SER A 455 12.10 11.75 18.83
N MET A 456 11.93 13.05 18.57
CA MET A 456 12.04 14.06 19.61
C MET A 456 10.81 14.00 20.54
N PRO A 457 10.98 13.86 21.88
CA PRO A 457 9.89 14.00 22.83
C PRO A 457 9.32 15.42 22.80
N GLN A 458 8.00 15.54 22.86
CA GLN A 458 7.34 16.84 23.05
C GLN A 458 7.64 17.36 24.46
N GLY A 459 8.32 18.51 24.52
CA GLY A 459 8.86 19.08 25.76
C GLY A 459 10.31 18.70 26.07
N GLY A 460 10.99 17.94 25.20
CA GLY A 460 12.43 17.69 25.32
C GLY A 460 12.83 16.99 26.63
N MET A 461 13.94 17.41 27.22
CA MET A 461 14.46 16.85 28.46
C MET A 461 13.49 17.01 29.64
N GLU A 462 12.83 18.17 29.76
CA GLU A 462 11.92 18.45 30.87
C GLU A 462 10.78 17.42 30.93
N ALA A 463 10.23 17.04 29.77
CA ALA A 463 9.20 16.01 29.70
C ALA A 463 9.72 14.64 30.18
N LEU A 464 10.94 14.26 29.81
CA LEU A 464 11.56 12.99 30.22
C LEU A 464 11.86 12.94 31.73
N GLU A 465 12.13 14.08 32.35
CA GLU A 465 12.48 14.16 33.79
C GLU A 465 11.26 14.28 34.71
N THR A 466 10.19 14.92 34.23
CA THR A 466 9.09 15.36 35.12
C THR A 466 7.76 14.65 34.87
N LYS A 467 7.53 14.09 33.67
CA LYS A 467 6.25 13.44 33.35
C LYS A 467 6.29 11.93 33.64
N ASN A 468 5.11 11.36 33.80
CA ASN A 468 4.95 9.91 33.69
C ASN A 468 5.33 9.48 32.25
N PRO A 469 6.23 8.50 32.06
CA PRO A 469 6.63 8.04 30.73
C PRO A 469 5.47 7.76 29.76
N LEU A 470 4.38 7.16 30.24
CA LEU A 470 3.22 6.80 29.40
C LEU A 470 2.37 8.00 28.96
N ASP A 471 2.65 9.20 29.49
CA ASP A 471 2.03 10.47 29.11
C ASP A 471 2.93 11.34 28.24
N ILE A 472 4.16 10.88 27.95
CA ILE A 472 5.07 11.57 27.04
C ILE A 472 4.63 11.32 25.61
N LEU A 473 4.47 12.41 24.85
CA LEU A 473 4.15 12.38 23.44
C LEU A 473 5.42 12.61 22.62
N ALA A 474 5.48 12.10 21.40
CA ALA A 474 6.56 12.33 20.46
C ALA A 474 6.11 13.25 19.31
N TYR A 475 7.05 13.97 18.71
CA TYR A 475 6.85 14.64 17.41
C TYR A 475 6.88 13.62 16.27
N GLN A 476 5.96 12.66 16.32
CA GLN A 476 5.73 11.63 15.32
C GLN A 476 4.41 11.88 14.63
N TYR A 477 4.35 11.48 13.37
CA TYR A 477 3.17 11.70 12.56
C TYR A 477 3.09 10.71 11.40
N ASP A 478 1.85 10.34 11.10
CA ASP A 478 1.52 9.50 9.95
C ASP A 478 0.59 10.27 9.02
N LEU A 479 0.82 10.16 7.71
CA LEU A 479 -0.17 10.56 6.70
C LEU A 479 -1.06 9.36 6.42
N VAL A 480 -2.37 9.57 6.48
CA VAL A 480 -3.38 8.55 6.18
C VAL A 480 -4.20 8.99 4.98
N CYS A 481 -4.46 8.07 4.05
CA CYS A 481 -5.37 8.26 2.93
C CYS A 481 -6.39 7.12 2.91
N ASN A 482 -7.68 7.43 3.01
CA ASN A 482 -8.75 6.44 2.81
C ASN A 482 -8.59 5.15 3.65
N GLY A 483 -8.10 5.27 4.89
CA GLY A 483 -7.86 4.14 5.79
C GLY A 483 -6.50 3.42 5.62
N TYR A 484 -5.66 3.89 4.71
CA TYR A 484 -4.30 3.38 4.52
C TYR A 484 -3.28 4.37 5.09
N GLU A 485 -2.38 3.86 5.92
CA GLU A 485 -1.15 4.56 6.30
C GLU A 485 -0.30 4.76 5.03
N MET A 486 -0.11 6.01 4.63
CA MET A 486 0.55 6.41 3.40
C MET A 486 1.97 6.88 3.61
N ALA A 487 2.28 7.45 4.77
CA ALA A 487 3.62 7.85 5.16
C ALA A 487 3.73 7.80 6.68
N SER A 488 4.96 7.59 7.17
CA SER A 488 5.31 7.84 8.56
C SER A 488 6.52 8.76 8.63
N GLY A 489 6.59 9.58 9.66
CA GLY A 489 7.64 10.58 9.84
C GLY A 489 7.77 11.04 11.29
N ALA A 490 8.86 11.77 11.55
CA ALA A 490 9.07 12.38 12.85
C ALA A 490 10.03 13.57 12.77
N VAL A 491 9.93 14.48 13.72
CA VAL A 491 11.06 15.34 14.10
C VAL A 491 12.04 14.49 14.87
N ARG A 492 13.31 14.52 14.47
CA ARG A 492 14.35 13.66 15.05
C ARG A 492 14.99 14.30 16.26
N ASN A 493 15.40 13.45 17.17
CA ASN A 493 16.27 13.83 18.24
C ASN A 493 17.67 14.15 17.67
N HIS A 494 18.17 15.35 17.97
CA HIS A 494 19.49 15.83 17.57
C HIS A 494 20.39 16.10 18.77
N ASN A 495 19.93 15.81 19.99
CA ASN A 495 20.66 16.01 21.24
C ASN A 495 21.02 14.64 21.88
N PRO A 496 22.32 14.29 21.97
CA PRO A 496 22.77 13.04 22.58
C PRO A 496 22.24 12.80 24.00
N GLU A 497 22.15 13.83 24.85
CA GLU A 497 21.72 13.69 26.24
C GLU A 497 20.23 13.31 26.31
N ILE A 498 19.39 13.97 25.50
CA ILE A 498 17.96 13.64 25.40
C ILE A 498 17.80 12.21 24.86
N MET A 499 18.61 11.82 23.87
CA MET A 499 18.56 10.47 23.30
C MET A 499 18.88 9.43 24.37
N VAL A 500 20.00 9.59 25.07
CA VAL A 500 20.40 8.67 26.16
C VAL A 500 19.32 8.60 27.23
N LYS A 501 18.76 9.75 27.64
CA LYS A 501 17.69 9.77 28.65
C LYS A 501 16.42 9.04 28.21
N ALA A 502 16.04 9.22 26.95
CA ALA A 502 14.87 8.53 26.40
C ALA A 502 15.07 7.00 26.38
N PHE A 503 16.25 6.54 25.95
CA PHE A 503 16.60 5.12 25.96
C PHE A 503 16.69 4.55 27.39
N GLU A 504 17.18 5.33 28.37
CA GLU A 504 17.21 4.93 29.78
C GLU A 504 15.81 4.61 30.33
N ILE A 505 14.80 5.38 29.96
CA ILE A 505 13.40 5.15 30.38
C ILE A 505 12.87 3.81 29.83
N ALA A 506 13.25 3.44 28.61
CA ALA A 506 12.94 2.14 28.01
C ALA A 506 13.87 1.00 28.50
N GLY A 507 14.70 1.25 29.51
CA GLY A 507 15.54 0.23 30.16
C GLY A 507 16.91 0.00 29.52
N TYR A 508 17.33 0.82 28.56
CA TYR A 508 18.63 0.71 27.90
C TYR A 508 19.69 1.56 28.61
N LYS A 509 20.90 1.04 28.76
CA LYS A 509 22.05 1.83 29.24
C LYS A 509 22.65 2.63 28.09
N GLU A 510 23.38 3.69 28.42
CA GLU A 510 24.13 4.46 27.43
C GLU A 510 25.10 3.58 26.62
N GLU A 511 25.70 2.56 27.24
CA GLU A 511 26.57 1.59 26.57
C GLU A 511 25.81 0.76 25.52
N ASP A 512 24.54 0.44 25.76
CA ASP A 512 23.69 -0.25 24.79
C ASP A 512 23.44 0.66 23.58
N VAL A 513 23.20 1.96 23.83
CA VAL A 513 23.01 2.97 22.78
C VAL A 513 24.28 3.13 21.94
N LYS A 514 25.45 3.21 22.57
CA LYS A 514 26.75 3.32 21.87
C LYS A 514 27.04 2.10 21.01
N ASN A 515 26.78 0.91 21.52
CA ASN A 515 27.07 -0.33 20.79
C ASN A 515 26.10 -0.57 19.64
N ARG A 516 24.82 -0.22 19.79
CA ARG A 516 23.81 -0.39 18.74
C ARG A 516 23.80 0.75 17.71
N PHE A 517 24.08 1.97 18.14
CA PHE A 517 23.91 3.20 17.35
C PHE A 517 25.16 4.07 17.29
N GLY A 518 26.34 3.47 17.40
CA GLY A 518 27.60 4.20 17.55
C GLY A 518 27.84 5.27 16.49
N ALA A 519 27.45 5.04 15.23
CA ALA A 519 27.57 6.03 14.17
C ALA A 519 26.72 7.29 14.44
N LEU A 520 25.44 7.12 14.75
CA LEU A 520 24.53 8.25 15.07
C LEU A 520 24.93 8.92 16.39
N TYR A 521 25.18 8.14 17.44
CA TYR A 521 25.60 8.67 18.74
C TYR A 521 26.89 9.51 18.64
N ASN A 522 27.87 9.05 17.85
CA ASN A 522 29.09 9.81 17.60
C ASN A 522 28.80 11.05 16.76
N ALA A 523 28.07 10.92 15.64
CA ALA A 523 27.74 12.04 14.75
C ALA A 523 26.98 13.16 15.47
N PHE A 524 26.07 12.82 16.38
CA PHE A 524 25.27 13.78 17.15
C PHE A 524 26.08 14.69 18.07
N GLN A 525 27.33 14.33 18.37
CA GLN A 525 28.24 15.16 19.16
C GLN A 525 28.95 16.25 18.34
N TYR A 526 28.88 16.22 17.01
CA TYR A 526 29.59 17.16 16.14
C TYR A 526 28.67 18.24 15.54
N GLY A 527 27.67 18.69 16.31
CA GLY A 527 26.79 19.79 15.92
C GLY A 527 25.70 19.36 14.94
N THR A 528 24.89 18.36 15.32
CA THR A 528 23.75 17.91 14.51
C THR A 528 22.65 18.98 14.47
N PRO A 529 22.18 19.37 13.27
CA PRO A 529 21.08 20.33 13.17
C PRO A 529 19.76 19.68 13.64
N PRO A 530 18.78 20.47 14.12
CA PRO A 530 17.40 20.01 14.17
C PRO A 530 16.99 19.51 12.79
N HIS A 531 16.37 18.34 12.69
CA HIS A 531 15.99 17.78 11.41
C HIS A 531 14.72 16.94 11.52
N ALA A 532 14.00 16.84 10.42
CA ALA A 532 12.73 16.13 10.35
C ALA A 532 12.50 15.58 8.94
N GLY A 533 11.68 14.54 8.82
CA GLY A 533 11.37 13.95 7.53
C GLY A 533 10.30 12.88 7.62
N ALA A 534 9.93 12.36 6.45
CA ALA A 534 8.90 11.33 6.30
C ALA A 534 9.24 10.39 5.16
N ALA A 535 8.54 9.25 5.12
CA ALA A 535 8.72 8.25 4.08
C ALA A 535 7.38 7.76 3.51
N PRO A 536 6.75 8.50 2.57
CA PRO A 536 5.61 8.00 1.81
C PRO A 536 5.87 6.66 1.11
N GLY A 537 4.99 5.69 1.30
CA GLY A 537 5.02 4.39 0.64
C GLY A 537 4.62 4.50 -0.84
N VAL A 538 5.59 4.34 -1.73
CA VAL A 538 5.38 4.48 -3.18
C VAL A 538 4.44 3.40 -3.71
N ASP A 539 4.60 2.15 -3.26
CA ASP A 539 3.76 1.06 -3.71
C ASP A 539 2.28 1.27 -3.35
N ARG A 540 2.00 1.76 -2.13
CA ARG A 540 0.63 2.11 -1.69
C ARG A 540 0.08 3.30 -2.46
N MET A 541 0.91 4.31 -2.75
CA MET A 541 0.51 5.44 -3.59
C MET A 541 0.02 4.99 -4.97
N VAL A 542 0.80 4.15 -5.65
CA VAL A 542 0.43 3.63 -6.97
C VAL A 542 -0.81 2.75 -6.87
N MET A 543 -0.90 1.90 -5.84
CA MET A 543 -2.06 1.05 -5.59
C MET A 543 -3.35 1.87 -5.42
N LEU A 544 -3.31 2.97 -4.66
CA LEU A 544 -4.47 3.83 -4.43
C LEU A 544 -4.86 4.64 -5.68
N ILE A 545 -3.88 5.14 -6.44
CA ILE A 545 -4.14 5.89 -7.68
C ILE A 545 -4.77 5.00 -8.75
N GLU A 546 -4.33 3.73 -8.83
CA GLU A 546 -4.89 2.71 -9.73
C GLU A 546 -6.21 2.11 -9.22
N ASP A 547 -6.67 2.49 -8.03
CA ASP A 547 -7.82 1.87 -7.35
C ASP A 547 -7.71 0.33 -7.27
N SER A 548 -6.50 -0.17 -6.99
CA SER A 548 -6.25 -1.59 -6.79
C SER A 548 -6.44 -1.97 -5.32
N GLN A 549 -7.06 -3.13 -5.08
CA GLN A 549 -7.19 -3.71 -3.74
C GLN A 549 -5.98 -4.59 -3.34
N ASN A 550 -5.00 -4.76 -4.24
CA ASN A 550 -3.85 -5.64 -4.04
C ASN A 550 -2.58 -4.98 -4.58
N ILE A 551 -1.60 -4.79 -3.70
CA ILE A 551 -0.32 -4.16 -4.03
C ILE A 551 0.49 -4.94 -5.09
N ARG A 552 0.22 -6.25 -5.25
CA ARG A 552 0.87 -7.09 -6.26
C ARG A 552 0.47 -6.72 -7.69
N GLU A 553 -0.64 -6.01 -7.89
CA GLU A 553 -1.06 -5.54 -9.22
C GLU A 553 -0.28 -4.29 -9.68
N VAL A 554 0.57 -3.72 -8.83
CA VAL A 554 1.39 -2.54 -9.13
C VAL A 554 2.91 -2.78 -8.98
N ILE A 555 3.30 -4.05 -8.81
CA ILE A 555 4.68 -4.51 -8.70
C ILE A 555 4.94 -5.49 -9.86
N ALA A 556 6.04 -5.31 -10.60
CA ALA A 556 6.30 -6.12 -11.80
C ALA A 556 6.44 -7.62 -11.47
N PHE A 557 7.28 -7.94 -10.47
CA PHE A 557 7.57 -9.31 -10.03
C PHE A 557 7.37 -9.45 -8.52
N PRO A 558 6.12 -9.55 -8.04
CA PRO A 558 5.84 -9.60 -6.61
C PRO A 558 6.02 -11.01 -6.04
N LYS A 559 6.31 -11.08 -4.74
CA LYS A 559 6.21 -12.32 -3.96
C LYS A 559 4.75 -12.61 -3.60
N ASN A 560 4.40 -13.89 -3.40
CA ASN A 560 3.07 -14.28 -2.93
C ASN A 560 2.92 -14.11 -1.40
N LYS A 561 1.75 -14.48 -0.86
CA LYS A 561 1.45 -14.42 0.59
C LYS A 561 2.31 -15.33 1.49
N ARG A 562 3.25 -16.09 0.94
CA ARG A 562 4.24 -16.89 1.68
C ARG A 562 5.66 -16.35 1.48
N ALA A 563 5.78 -15.10 1.06
CA ALA A 563 7.04 -14.46 0.68
C ALA A 563 7.84 -15.24 -0.37
N ARG A 564 7.16 -15.94 -1.29
CA ARG A 564 7.81 -16.70 -2.37
C ARG A 564 7.60 -16.04 -3.72
N ASP A 565 8.66 -16.00 -4.50
CA ASP A 565 8.59 -15.76 -5.94
C ASP A 565 8.28 -17.10 -6.63
N LEU A 566 7.10 -17.21 -7.22
CA LEU A 566 6.67 -18.44 -7.91
C LEU A 566 7.29 -18.61 -9.30
N LEU A 567 7.66 -17.50 -9.95
CA LEU A 567 8.32 -17.50 -11.26
C LEU A 567 9.76 -17.98 -11.13
N MET A 568 10.53 -17.35 -10.23
CA MET A 568 11.94 -17.65 -10.00
C MET A 568 12.16 -18.79 -9.01
N ARG A 569 11.08 -19.28 -8.38
CA ARG A 569 11.10 -20.31 -7.34
C ARG A 569 11.98 -19.92 -6.14
N ALA A 570 11.97 -18.64 -5.77
CA ALA A 570 12.72 -18.11 -4.64
C ALA A 570 11.84 -18.02 -3.38
N PRO A 571 12.40 -18.19 -2.16
CA PRO A 571 13.77 -18.62 -1.88
C PRO A 571 14.01 -20.09 -2.29
N SER A 572 15.27 -20.44 -2.57
CA SER A 572 15.70 -21.78 -2.98
C SER A 572 16.85 -22.31 -2.11
N VAL A 573 17.10 -23.62 -2.19
CA VAL A 573 18.24 -24.25 -1.50
C VAL A 573 19.54 -23.90 -2.22
N VAL A 574 20.55 -23.51 -1.46
CA VAL A 574 21.92 -23.26 -1.96
C VAL A 574 22.81 -24.50 -1.79
N SER A 575 23.89 -24.57 -2.56
CA SER A 575 24.85 -25.68 -2.45
C SER A 575 25.61 -25.65 -1.12
N GLU A 576 26.07 -26.82 -0.66
CA GLU A 576 26.94 -26.90 0.53
C GLU A 576 28.21 -26.06 0.41
N GLN A 577 28.76 -25.94 -0.81
CA GLN A 577 29.95 -25.12 -1.04
C GLN A 577 29.65 -23.64 -0.78
N GLN A 578 28.52 -23.12 -1.26
CA GLN A 578 28.11 -21.74 -1.00
C GLN A 578 27.96 -21.46 0.51
N LEU A 579 27.40 -22.41 1.27
CA LEU A 579 27.29 -22.29 2.74
C LEU A 579 28.67 -22.28 3.41
N LYS A 580 29.59 -23.14 2.98
CA LYS A 580 30.98 -23.16 3.49
C LYS A 580 31.71 -21.86 3.18
N ASP A 581 31.52 -21.30 2.00
CA ASP A 581 32.19 -20.06 1.58
C ASP A 581 31.81 -18.89 2.48
N VAL A 582 30.56 -18.87 3.00
CA VAL A 582 30.06 -17.85 3.92
C VAL A 582 30.04 -18.29 5.39
N HIS A 583 30.75 -19.38 5.72
CA HIS A 583 30.94 -19.85 7.10
C HIS A 583 29.64 -20.25 7.84
N ILE A 584 28.60 -20.65 7.11
CA ILE A 584 27.29 -21.04 7.68
C ILE A 584 27.10 -22.56 7.66
N LYS A 585 26.44 -23.07 8.71
CA LYS A 585 25.81 -24.40 8.72
C LYS A 585 24.32 -24.23 8.95
N LEU A 586 23.52 -25.00 8.22
CA LEU A 586 22.07 -25.00 8.40
C LEU A 586 21.71 -25.88 9.60
N ASP A 587 20.87 -25.35 10.49
CA ASP A 587 20.27 -26.09 11.59
C ASP A 587 18.86 -26.52 11.18
N LEU A 588 18.77 -27.65 10.49
CA LEU A 588 17.52 -28.22 10.01
C LEU A 588 17.26 -29.53 10.75
N ASP A 589 16.04 -29.66 11.26
CA ASP A 589 15.58 -30.88 11.91
C ASP A 589 15.44 -31.99 10.86
N LYS A 590 16.26 -33.05 10.95
CA LYS A 590 16.38 -34.07 9.89
C LYS A 590 15.13 -34.92 9.67
N ASN A 591 14.12 -34.76 10.52
CA ASN A 591 12.88 -35.55 10.53
C ASN A 591 11.63 -34.75 10.11
N LYS A 592 11.77 -33.51 9.64
CA LYS A 592 10.64 -32.68 9.16
C LYS A 592 10.68 -32.42 7.66
#